data_AF-A0A160PK94-F1
#
_entry.id   AF-A0A160PK94-F1
#
_cell.length_a   1.000
_cell.length_b   1.000
_cell.length_c   1.000
_cell.angle_alpha   90.00
_cell.angle_beta   90.00
_cell.angle_gamma   90.00
#
_symmetry.space_group_name_H-M   'P 1'
#
loop_
_entity.id
_entity.type
_entity.pdbx_description
1 polymer ?
#
loop_
_entity_poly.entity_id
_entity_poly.type
_entity_poly.pdbx_seq_one_letter_code
_entity_poly.pdbx_strand_id
1 'polypeptide(L)'
;MNVESWITVEETPALAAQATAFIDARLARLTDAERDAFWASIRKAYNTPYNDPAKPAQPKPVEPAPPGAPTAVEIHLPEIDPAIDLPAAALAAAALTAEMRAA
;
A
#
# COMPACT_ATOMS: atom_id res chain seq x y z
N MET A 1 -27.95 -18.22 5.57
CA MET A 1 -28.40 -17.93 4.19
C MET A 1 -27.51 -18.74 3.28
N ASN A 2 -28.04 -19.73 2.57
CA ASN A 2 -27.24 -20.49 1.61
C ASN A 2 -27.19 -19.63 0.34
N VAL A 3 -26.04 -19.03 0.05
CA VAL A 3 -25.88 -18.26 -1.18
C VAL A 3 -25.56 -19.29 -2.24
N GLU A 4 -26.55 -19.65 -3.05
CA GLU A 4 -26.27 -20.46 -4.23
C GLU A 4 -25.37 -19.67 -5.18
N SER A 5 -24.37 -20.36 -5.73
CA SER A 5 -23.48 -19.75 -6.72
C SER A 5 -24.28 -19.42 -7.96
N TRP A 6 -24.16 -18.18 -8.44
CA TRP A 6 -24.74 -17.74 -9.71
C TRP A 6 -23.92 -18.20 -10.92
N ILE A 7 -22.83 -18.94 -10.68
CA ILE A 7 -21.93 -19.49 -11.69
C ILE A 7 -21.88 -21.00 -11.51
N THR A 8 -22.11 -21.75 -12.59
CA THR A 8 -21.97 -23.21 -12.59
C THR A 8 -20.50 -23.63 -12.66
N VAL A 9 -20.22 -24.88 -12.28
CA VAL A 9 -18.86 -25.43 -12.33
C VAL A 9 -18.34 -25.49 -13.76
N GLU A 10 -19.23 -25.80 -14.70
CA GLU A 10 -18.95 -25.90 -16.13
C GLU A 10 -18.63 -24.54 -16.77
N GLU A 11 -19.26 -23.46 -16.30
CA GLU A 11 -19.01 -22.09 -16.77
C GLU A 11 -17.73 -21.49 -16.20
N THR A 12 -17.29 -21.97 -15.04
CA THR A 12 -16.17 -21.39 -14.27
C THR A 12 -14.89 -21.24 -15.11
N PRO A 13 -14.40 -22.23 -15.87
CA PRO A 13 -13.17 -22.10 -16.65
C PRO A 13 -13.28 -21.02 -17.73
N ALA A 14 -14.43 -20.94 -18.41
CA ALA A 14 -14.66 -19.99 -19.48
C ALA A 14 -14.76 -18.55 -18.94
N LEU A 15 -15.41 -18.37 -17.80
CA LEU A 15 -15.50 -17.07 -17.13
C LEU A 15 -14.16 -16.64 -16.55
N ALA A 16 -13.38 -17.58 -15.98
CA ALA A 16 -12.03 -17.29 -15.49
C ALA A 16 -11.12 -16.80 -16.62
N ALA A 17 -11.12 -17.48 -17.77
CA ALA A 17 -10.35 -17.07 -18.93
C ALA A 17 -10.73 -15.67 -19.44
N GLN A 18 -12.04 -15.38 -19.51
CA GLN A 18 -12.54 -14.06 -19.89
C GLN A 18 -12.14 -12.97 -18.90
N ALA A 19 -12.25 -13.25 -17.60
CA ALA A 19 -11.86 -12.32 -16.55
C ALA A 19 -10.36 -12.01 -16.62
N THR A 20 -9.50 -13.02 -16.76
CA THR A 20 -8.05 -12.85 -16.93
C THR A 20 -7.74 -11.97 -18.13
N ALA A 21 -8.30 -12.30 -19.31
CA ALA A 21 -8.06 -11.51 -20.52
C ALA A 21 -8.49 -10.04 -20.36
N PHE A 22 -9.63 -9.79 -19.70
CA PHE A 22 -10.12 -8.44 -19.44
C PHE A 22 -9.20 -7.68 -18.47
N ILE A 23 -8.76 -8.32 -17.40
CA ILE A 23 -7.82 -7.72 -16.43
C ILE A 23 -6.49 -7.41 -17.14
N ASP A 24 -5.93 -8.36 -17.87
CA ASP A 24 -4.65 -8.19 -18.58
C ASP A 24 -4.71 -7.03 -19.58
N ALA A 25 -5.80 -6.93 -20.35
CA ALA A 25 -6.00 -5.81 -21.28
C ALA A 25 -6.03 -4.45 -20.56
N ARG A 26 -6.57 -4.39 -19.33
CA ARG A 26 -6.60 -3.16 -18.53
C ARG A 26 -5.25 -2.84 -17.89
N LEU A 27 -4.50 -3.87 -17.50
CA LEU A 27 -3.17 -3.73 -16.90
C LEU A 27 -2.08 -3.49 -17.96
N ALA A 28 -2.31 -3.81 -19.24
CA ALA A 28 -1.33 -3.64 -20.31
C ALA A 28 -0.85 -2.18 -20.51
N ARG A 29 -1.61 -1.20 -20.04
CA ARG A 29 -1.22 0.23 -20.07
C ARG A 29 -0.24 0.64 -18.96
N LEU A 30 -0.03 -0.23 -17.98
CA LEU A 30 0.77 0.03 -16.79
C LEU A 30 2.18 -0.52 -16.96
N THR A 31 3.13 0.12 -16.30
CA THR A 31 4.48 -0.41 -16.14
C THR A 31 4.49 -1.66 -15.26
N ASP A 32 5.58 -2.43 -15.29
CA ASP A 32 5.74 -3.64 -14.47
C ASP A 32 5.57 -3.34 -12.97
N ALA A 33 6.19 -2.26 -12.50
CA ALA A 33 6.09 -1.83 -11.10
C ALA A 33 4.64 -1.48 -10.69
N GLU A 34 3.89 -0.83 -11.57
CA GLU A 34 2.48 -0.50 -11.32
C GLU A 34 1.57 -1.73 -11.33
N ARG A 35 1.86 -2.72 -12.20
CA ARG A 35 1.15 -4.01 -12.21
C ARG A 35 1.41 -4.79 -10.92
N ASP A 36 2.65 -4.80 -10.44
CA ASP A 36 3.01 -5.43 -9.17
C ASP A 36 2.33 -4.74 -7.99
N ALA A 37 2.30 -3.40 -7.98
CA ALA A 37 1.60 -2.62 -6.96
C ALA A 37 0.09 -2.91 -6.94
N PHE A 38 -0.54 -3.01 -8.12
CA PHE A 38 -1.94 -3.42 -8.25
C PHE A 38 -2.19 -4.79 -7.60
N TRP A 39 -1.39 -5.82 -7.94
CA TRP A 39 -1.58 -7.14 -7.36
C TRP A 39 -1.23 -7.22 -5.86
N ALA A 40 -0.26 -6.43 -5.40
CA ALA A 40 0.00 -6.28 -3.96
C ALA A 40 -1.20 -5.67 -3.23
N SER A 41 -1.87 -4.67 -3.82
CA SER A 41 -3.07 -4.06 -3.24
C SER A 41 -4.23 -5.05 -3.11
N ILE A 42 -4.47 -5.89 -4.13
CA ILE A 42 -5.51 -6.93 -4.10
C ILE A 42 -5.21 -7.95 -2.99
N ARG A 43 -3.98 -8.46 -2.93
CA ARG A 43 -3.56 -9.40 -1.87
C ARG A 43 -3.72 -8.77 -0.49
N LYS A 44 -3.34 -7.50 -0.32
CA LYS A 44 -3.53 -6.79 0.94
C LYS A 44 -5.01 -6.68 1.26
N ALA A 45 -5.82 -6.06 0.40
CA ALA A 45 -7.24 -5.82 0.66
C ALA A 45 -8.05 -7.10 0.89
N TYR A 46 -7.74 -8.17 0.15
CA TYR A 46 -8.45 -9.44 0.29
C TYR A 46 -7.96 -10.28 1.48
N ASN A 47 -6.66 -10.25 1.80
CA ASN A 47 -6.13 -11.02 2.93
C ASN A 47 -6.16 -10.27 4.26
N THR A 48 -6.24 -8.93 4.29
CA THR A 48 -6.29 -8.12 5.53
C THR A 48 -7.47 -8.46 6.45
N PRO A 49 -8.68 -8.79 5.96
CA PRO A 49 -9.76 -9.27 6.83
C PRO A 49 -9.48 -10.63 7.48
N TYR A 50 -8.57 -11.42 6.91
CA TYR A 50 -8.28 -12.80 7.35
C TYR A 50 -6.92 -12.95 8.05
N ASN A 51 -6.00 -12.01 7.80
CA ASN A 51 -4.74 -11.86 8.50
C ASN A 51 -4.83 -10.60 9.34
N ASP A 52 -5.00 -10.78 10.66
CA ASP A 52 -4.88 -9.67 11.63
C ASP A 52 -3.57 -8.92 11.31
N PRO A 53 -3.60 -7.61 10.98
CA PRO A 53 -2.38 -6.89 10.70
C PRO A 53 -1.55 -6.98 11.98
N ALA A 54 -0.46 -7.76 11.93
CA ALA A 54 0.45 -7.92 13.05
C ALA A 54 0.70 -6.52 13.61
N LYS A 55 0.31 -6.31 14.88
CA LYS A 55 0.35 -4.98 15.50
C LYS A 55 1.71 -4.39 15.17
N PRO A 56 1.77 -3.19 14.55
CA PRO A 56 3.05 -2.58 14.24
C PRO A 56 3.88 -2.61 15.52
N ALA A 57 5.07 -3.21 15.44
CA ALA A 57 5.92 -3.39 16.60
C ALA A 57 6.06 -2.02 17.27
N GLN A 58 5.63 -1.92 18.52
CA GLN A 58 5.81 -0.68 19.26
C GLN A 58 7.30 -0.34 19.21
N PRO A 59 7.67 0.92 18.91
CA PRO A 59 9.07 1.32 18.94
C PRO A 59 9.63 0.94 20.31
N LYS A 60 10.68 0.12 20.32
CA LYS A 60 11.35 -0.24 21.57
C LYS A 60 11.80 1.08 22.23
N PRO A 61 11.54 1.26 23.54
CA PRO A 61 12.08 2.40 24.26
C PRO A 61 13.58 2.50 23.97
N VAL A 62 14.02 3.64 23.44
CA VAL A 62 15.44 3.92 23.26
C VAL A 62 16.05 4.00 24.65
N GLU A 63 16.98 3.09 24.94
CA GLU A 63 17.83 3.20 26.12
C GLU A 63 18.60 4.52 26.01
N PRO A 64 18.64 5.36 27.05
CA PRO A 64 19.32 6.65 26.98
C PRO A 64 20.80 6.41 26.66
N ALA A 65 21.25 6.98 25.54
CA ALA A 65 22.62 6.84 25.07
C ALA A 65 23.60 7.45 26.09
N PRO A 66 24.79 6.83 26.29
CA PRO A 66 25.84 7.41 27.12
C PRO A 66 26.26 8.79 26.59
N PRO A 67 26.70 9.70 27.49
CA PRO A 67 27.08 11.06 27.11
C PRO A 67 28.24 11.02 26.10
N GLY A 68 27.98 11.47 24.86
CA GLY A 68 28.98 11.59 23.80
C GLY A 68 28.70 10.82 22.50
N ALA A 69 27.59 10.07 22.39
CA ALA A 69 27.16 9.52 21.09
C ALA A 69 26.62 10.65 20.19
N PRO A 70 26.87 10.63 18.86
CA PRO A 70 26.31 11.62 17.95
C PRO A 70 24.78 11.58 18.04
N THR A 71 24.20 12.73 18.33
CA THR A 71 22.77 12.97 18.51
C THR A 71 21.99 12.41 17.32
N ALA A 72 20.85 11.79 17.59
CA ALA A 72 19.87 11.42 16.59
C ALA A 72 19.71 12.57 15.58
N VAL A 73 19.68 12.23 14.29
CA VAL A 73 19.35 13.20 13.23
C VAL A 73 17.93 13.65 13.51
N GLU A 74 17.81 14.82 14.12
CA GLU A 74 16.55 15.48 14.35
C GLU A 74 16.02 15.89 12.97
N ILE A 75 15.03 15.16 12.47
CA ILE A 75 14.32 15.55 11.25
C ILE A 75 13.52 16.79 11.63
N HIS A 76 14.07 17.97 11.38
CA HIS A 76 13.31 19.21 11.39
C HIS A 76 12.28 19.15 10.28
N LEU A 77 11.04 18.86 10.64
CA LEU A 77 9.92 19.12 9.76
C LEU A 77 9.87 20.65 9.56
N PRO A 78 9.88 21.17 8.32
CA PRO A 78 9.70 22.59 8.11
C PRO A 78 8.39 23.01 8.77
N GLU A 79 8.43 24.11 9.51
CA GLU A 79 7.24 24.72 10.09
C GLU A 79 6.24 24.93 8.95
N ILE A 80 5.11 24.21 9.00
CA ILE A 80 4.06 24.36 8.00
C ILE A 80 3.45 25.73 8.25
N ASP A 81 3.78 26.70 7.39
CA ASP A 81 3.16 28.01 7.42
C ASP A 81 1.64 27.81 7.35
N PRO A 82 0.87 28.23 8.37
CA PRO A 82 -0.58 28.03 8.42
C PRO A 82 -1.32 28.82 7.32
N ALA A 83 -0.65 29.71 6.59
CA ALA A 83 -1.17 30.34 5.39
C ALA A 83 -1.09 29.44 4.13
N ILE A 84 -0.34 28.35 4.19
CA ILE A 84 -0.23 27.36 3.11
C ILE A 84 -1.38 26.35 3.25
N ASP A 85 -2.49 26.63 2.57
CA ASP A 85 -3.58 25.66 2.37
C ASP A 85 -3.15 24.61 1.33
N LEU A 86 -2.33 23.64 1.77
CA LEU A 86 -1.97 22.49 0.95
C LEU A 86 -3.06 21.42 1.09
N PRO A 87 -3.78 21.08 0.01
CA PRO A 87 -4.81 20.04 0.08
C PRO A 87 -4.15 18.72 0.50
N ALA A 88 -4.78 17.98 1.40
CA ALA A 88 -4.25 16.72 1.96
C ALA A 88 -3.75 15.71 0.90
N ALA A 89 -4.30 15.79 -0.32
CA ALA A 89 -3.85 15.03 -1.49
C ALA A 89 -2.39 15.33 -1.90
N ALA A 90 -1.93 16.57 -1.77
CA ALA A 90 -0.55 16.97 -2.09
C ALA A 90 0.46 16.43 -1.07
N LEU A 91 0.08 16.39 0.23
CA LEU A 91 0.92 15.80 1.27
C LEU A 91 1.07 14.28 1.09
N ALA A 92 -0.03 13.60 0.74
CA ALA A 92 -0.02 12.17 0.44
C ALA A 92 0.81 11.84 -0.81
N ALA A 93 0.74 12.66 -1.86
CA ALA A 93 1.54 12.49 -3.07
C ALA A 93 3.05 12.68 -2.83
N ALA A 94 3.43 13.64 -1.98
CA ALA A 94 4.81 13.88 -1.62
C ALA A 94 5.41 12.70 -0.81
N ALA A 95 4.64 12.13 0.11
CA ALA A 95 5.06 10.94 0.88
C ALA A 95 5.27 9.73 -0.04
N LEU A 96 4.36 9.49 -0.99
CA LEU A 96 4.48 8.38 -1.94
C LEU A 96 5.70 8.52 -2.87
N THR A 97 6.00 9.76 -3.30
CA THR A 97 7.15 10.06 -4.16
C THR A 97 8.49 9.87 -3.44
N ALA A 98 8.54 10.14 -2.13
CA ALA A 98 9.74 9.92 -1.32
C ALA A 98 10.07 8.43 -1.16
N GLU A 99 9.06 7.57 -0.98
CA GLU A 99 9.27 6.11 -0.88
C GLU A 99 9.75 5.49 -2.19
N MET A 100 9.28 5.98 -3.35
CA MET A 100 9.73 5.49 -4.66
C MET A 100 11.21 5.79 -4.97
N ARG A 101 11.80 6.82 -4.35
CA ARG A 101 13.20 7.20 -4.59
C ARG A 101 14.17 6.45 -3.66
N ALA A 102 13.66 5.81 -2.61
CA ALA A 102 14.44 5.05 -1.65
C ALA A 102 14.50 3.54 -1.95
N ALA A 103 13.86 3.08 -3.03
CA ALA A 103 13.78 1.69 -3.48
C ALA A 103 14.69 1.40 -4.68
#